data_AF-A0A951I3K4-F1
#
_entry.id   AF-A0A951I3K4-F1
#
_cell.length_a   1.000
_cell.length_b   1.000
_cell.length_c   1.000
_cell.angle_alpha   90.00
_cell.angle_beta   90.00
_cell.angle_gamma   90.00
#
_symmetry.space_group_name_H-M   'P 1'
#
loop_
_entity.id
_entity.type
_entity.pdbx_description
1 polymer ?
#
loop_
_entity_poly.entity_id
_entity_poly.type
_entity_poly.pdbx_seq_one_letter_code
_entity_poly.pdbx_strand_id
1 'polypeptide(L)'
;MQTSFNGQQLIFRVANIEDNNYPYADYRAPDKEITLRVRDKFSRHTLIGINQFGTQMFQQFPDILGIRTADYMYSDGVPGLLTAQSSSYKLARQESAKVEVTSLKQTETNLEATVHVENLAGHSLPSGVAFRRAFISFEALDESGEVVWASGLTNSAGAILRGTTEEVLPTEFFYDPATRKQVFQPHYEVITDEGQVQIYEELMADTTGKITTSFVGLDKHIKSNRLLPKGWREDGPLAEFTRPHGDAERDPEYINPNGSTGSDTIIYRIPLNERTRTAVSVRAVLYYQAIPPYYLRDRFTIGKGPETKRLAYLTSHLTVQRTPVEDWKLLLTCAARKLGDGESASCEQ
;
A
#
# COMPACT_ATOMS: atom_id res chain seq x y z
N MET A 1 16.86 -13.00 3.60
CA MET A 1 16.42 -12.54 4.94
C MET A 1 17.50 -11.66 5.53
N GLN A 2 17.13 -10.56 6.20
CA GLN A 2 18.07 -9.57 6.74
C GLN A 2 18.93 -10.18 7.87
N THR A 3 20.26 -10.11 7.72
CA THR A 3 21.26 -10.53 8.73
C THR A 3 21.87 -9.35 9.50
N SER A 4 21.40 -8.15 9.21
CA SER A 4 21.73 -6.90 9.90
C SER A 4 20.46 -6.11 10.21
N PHE A 5 20.53 -5.21 11.19
CA PHE A 5 19.46 -4.26 11.52
C PHE A 5 20.08 -2.90 11.80
N ASN A 6 19.63 -1.85 11.12
CA ASN A 6 20.15 -0.48 11.22
C ASN A 6 21.69 -0.40 11.14
N GLY A 7 22.27 -1.12 10.17
CA GLY A 7 23.72 -1.15 9.96
C GLY A 7 24.51 -2.04 10.94
N GLN A 8 23.85 -2.63 11.93
CA GLN A 8 24.51 -3.55 12.88
C GLN A 8 24.29 -5.00 12.46
N GLN A 9 25.37 -5.79 12.44
CA GLN A 9 25.26 -7.23 12.22
C GLN A 9 24.55 -7.89 13.39
N LEU A 10 23.63 -8.80 13.08
CA LEU A 10 22.87 -9.54 14.08
C LEU A 10 23.68 -10.76 14.53
N ILE A 11 24.30 -10.63 15.70
CA ILE A 11 25.17 -11.64 16.28
C ILE A 11 24.56 -12.07 17.62
N PHE A 12 24.19 -13.35 17.74
CA PHE A 12 23.49 -13.85 18.91
C PHE A 12 24.04 -15.19 19.41
N ARG A 13 24.07 -15.37 20.72
CA ARG A 13 24.08 -16.69 21.36
C ARG A 13 22.63 -17.16 21.43
N VAL A 14 22.25 -18.13 20.61
CA VAL A 14 20.84 -18.58 20.50
C VAL A 14 20.64 -19.86 21.32
N ALA A 15 20.19 -19.70 22.56
CA ALA A 15 19.47 -20.65 23.42
C ALA A 15 19.24 -20.02 24.81
N ASN A 16 18.16 -20.41 25.50
CA ASN A 16 17.92 -20.09 26.92
C ASN A 16 18.41 -21.25 27.80
N ILE A 17 19.70 -21.58 27.70
CA ILE A 17 20.35 -22.58 28.56
C ILE A 17 21.40 -21.91 29.44
N GLU A 18 21.89 -22.63 30.46
CA GLU A 18 23.06 -22.22 31.22
C GLU A 18 24.24 -21.94 30.26
N ASP A 19 24.92 -20.82 30.46
CA ASP A 19 26.06 -20.35 29.66
C ASP A 19 27.15 -19.82 30.62
N ASN A 20 28.35 -19.56 30.11
CA ASN A 20 29.51 -19.17 30.90
C ASN A 20 29.43 -17.77 31.56
N ASN A 21 28.34 -17.04 31.34
CA ASN A 21 28.07 -15.72 31.88
C ASN A 21 26.94 -15.72 32.95
N TYR A 22 26.38 -16.89 33.30
CA TYR A 22 25.41 -17.03 34.38
C TYR A 22 26.13 -17.07 35.75
N PRO A 23 25.46 -16.70 36.85
CA PRO A 23 26.01 -16.87 38.20
C PRO A 23 26.41 -18.33 38.47
N TYR A 24 27.39 -18.53 39.36
CA TYR A 24 27.84 -19.86 39.75
C TYR A 24 26.69 -20.70 40.34
N ALA A 25 26.64 -21.97 39.94
CA ALA A 25 25.76 -22.99 40.48
C ALA A 25 26.55 -24.28 40.77
N ASP A 26 26.24 -24.93 41.90
CA ASP A 26 26.83 -26.23 42.24
C ASP A 26 26.47 -27.28 41.18
N TYR A 27 27.41 -28.19 40.88
CA TYR A 27 27.27 -29.27 39.89
C TYR A 27 27.05 -28.83 38.44
N ARG A 28 27.36 -27.58 38.08
CA ARG A 28 27.33 -27.14 36.68
C ARG A 28 28.35 -27.86 35.81
N ALA A 29 28.01 -28.07 34.53
CA ALA A 29 28.92 -28.63 33.55
C ALA A 29 30.10 -27.66 33.25
N PRO A 30 31.26 -28.15 32.80
CA PRO A 30 32.41 -27.31 32.45
C PRO A 30 32.06 -26.28 31.35
N ASP A 31 32.65 -25.07 31.41
CA ASP A 31 32.33 -23.99 30.46
C ASP A 31 32.41 -24.41 28.99
N LYS A 32 33.37 -25.26 28.61
CA LYS A 32 33.51 -25.74 27.23
C LYS A 32 32.27 -26.50 26.70
N GLU A 33 31.43 -27.04 27.59
CA GLU A 33 30.24 -27.85 27.28
C GLU A 33 28.96 -27.01 27.27
N ILE A 34 28.98 -25.86 27.94
CA ILE A 34 27.81 -24.96 28.08
C ILE A 34 28.00 -23.61 27.38
N THR A 35 29.22 -23.25 26.97
CA THR A 35 29.49 -21.98 26.30
C THR A 35 28.76 -21.92 24.98
N LEU A 36 27.80 -21.00 24.89
CA LEU A 36 26.97 -20.89 23.71
C LEU A 36 27.77 -20.42 22.50
N ARG A 37 27.63 -21.16 21.40
CA ARG A 37 28.16 -20.75 20.11
C ARG A 37 27.50 -19.44 19.66
N VAL A 38 28.33 -18.47 19.34
CA VAL A 38 27.93 -17.24 18.66
C VAL A 38 27.50 -17.56 17.22
N ARG A 39 26.27 -17.16 16.87
CA ARG A 39 25.73 -17.25 15.52
C ARG A 39 25.78 -15.86 14.89
N ASP A 40 26.50 -15.76 13.78
CA ASP A 40 26.72 -14.56 12.96
C ASP A 40 25.80 -14.49 11.72
N LYS A 41 25.03 -15.57 11.49
CA LYS A 41 23.99 -15.70 10.48
C LYS A 41 22.64 -15.88 11.17
N PHE A 42 22.03 -14.76 11.56
CA PHE A 42 20.66 -14.75 12.08
C PHE A 42 19.71 -14.16 11.05
N SER A 43 18.70 -14.94 10.65
CA SER A 43 17.63 -14.47 9.75
C SER A 43 16.45 -13.97 10.56
N ARG A 44 16.16 -12.67 10.47
CA ARG A 44 14.95 -12.10 11.10
C ARG A 44 13.69 -12.60 10.39
N HIS A 45 12.76 -13.14 11.18
CA HIS A 45 11.42 -13.55 10.75
C HIS A 45 10.39 -12.52 11.22
N THR A 46 10.47 -11.28 10.72
CA THR A 46 9.59 -10.19 11.18
C THR A 46 8.12 -10.44 10.82
N LEU A 47 7.86 -11.14 9.70
CA LEU A 47 6.53 -11.57 9.22
C LEU A 47 5.45 -10.48 9.36
N ILE A 48 5.80 -9.24 9.01
CA ILE A 48 4.94 -8.07 9.12
C ILE A 48 4.52 -7.61 7.72
N GLY A 49 3.25 -7.22 7.56
CA GLY A 49 2.74 -6.55 6.37
C GLY A 49 2.50 -5.05 6.61
N ILE A 50 1.93 -4.35 5.65
CA ILE A 50 1.70 -2.89 5.68
C ILE A 50 0.30 -2.48 6.18
N ASN A 51 -0.43 -3.37 6.86
CA ASN A 51 -1.76 -3.09 7.39
C ASN A 51 -1.71 -2.23 8.67
N GLN A 52 -1.39 -0.94 8.50
CA GLN A 52 -1.31 0.05 9.58
C GLN A 52 -2.64 0.27 10.31
N PHE A 53 -3.78 0.09 9.64
CA PHE A 53 -5.09 0.16 10.29
C PHE A 53 -5.22 -0.91 11.39
N GLY A 54 -4.81 -2.15 11.10
CA GLY A 54 -4.85 -3.24 12.07
C GLY A 54 -3.94 -2.98 13.27
N THR A 55 -2.70 -2.54 13.03
CA THR A 55 -1.76 -2.25 14.12
C THR A 55 -2.22 -1.08 14.98
N GLN A 56 -2.92 -0.09 14.41
CA GLN A 56 -3.54 0.99 15.18
C GLN A 56 -4.77 0.55 15.96
N MET A 57 -5.64 -0.27 15.38
CA MET A 57 -6.79 -0.85 16.10
C MET A 57 -6.33 -1.67 17.31
N PHE A 58 -5.25 -2.44 17.16
CA PHE A 58 -4.66 -3.21 18.28
C PHE A 58 -4.17 -2.33 19.42
N GLN A 59 -3.64 -1.15 19.10
CA GLN A 59 -3.15 -0.20 20.10
C GLN A 59 -4.24 0.63 20.74
N GLN A 60 -5.26 1.04 19.98
CA GLN A 60 -6.32 1.93 20.46
C GLN A 60 -7.48 1.19 21.12
N PHE A 61 -7.69 -0.09 20.78
CA PHE A 61 -8.78 -0.91 21.31
C PHE A 61 -8.32 -2.24 21.93
N PRO A 62 -7.26 -2.25 22.76
CA PRO A 62 -6.71 -3.48 23.30
C PRO A 62 -7.73 -4.26 24.14
N ASP A 63 -8.57 -3.56 24.93
CA ASP A 63 -9.57 -4.20 25.78
C ASP A 63 -10.70 -4.85 24.98
N ILE A 64 -11.11 -4.23 23.86
CA ILE A 64 -12.13 -4.78 22.97
C ILE A 64 -11.61 -6.02 22.24
N LEU A 65 -10.31 -6.01 21.91
CA LEU A 65 -9.65 -7.06 21.13
C LEU A 65 -8.96 -8.12 22.00
N GLY A 66 -9.00 -7.98 23.33
CA GLY A 66 -8.36 -8.90 24.27
C GLY A 66 -6.82 -8.92 24.18
N ILE A 67 -6.21 -7.81 23.77
CA ILE A 67 -4.76 -7.69 23.57
C ILE A 67 -4.11 -7.17 24.84
N ARG A 68 -3.11 -7.91 25.33
CA ARG A 68 -2.29 -7.46 26.46
C ARG A 68 -1.34 -6.36 26.01
N THR A 69 -1.35 -5.22 26.71
CA THR A 69 -0.49 -4.07 26.42
C THR A 69 0.78 -4.02 27.27
N ALA A 70 0.86 -4.84 28.32
CA ALA A 70 2.01 -4.99 29.18
C ALA A 70 2.51 -6.44 29.21
N ASP A 71 3.83 -6.61 29.25
CA ASP A 71 4.49 -7.89 29.48
C ASP A 71 5.13 -7.87 30.87
N TYR A 72 4.64 -8.73 31.78
CA TYR A 72 5.11 -8.80 33.16
C TYR A 72 6.52 -9.42 33.27
N MET A 73 7.00 -10.09 32.22
CA MET A 73 8.34 -10.68 32.16
C MET A 73 9.36 -9.76 31.51
N TYR A 74 8.93 -8.61 30.94
CA TYR A 74 9.80 -7.72 30.19
C TYR A 74 9.37 -6.25 30.35
N SER A 75 9.71 -5.64 31.49
CA SER A 75 9.35 -4.25 31.84
C SER A 75 10.18 -3.19 31.14
N ASP A 76 11.40 -3.53 30.70
CA ASP A 76 12.41 -2.55 30.29
C ASP A 76 12.53 -2.40 28.76
N GLY A 77 11.61 -3.01 28.01
CA GLY A 77 11.61 -3.04 26.55
C GLY A 77 10.58 -2.12 25.89
N VAL A 78 10.76 -1.87 24.58
CA VAL A 78 9.71 -1.25 23.76
C VAL A 78 8.58 -2.25 23.54
N PRO A 79 7.30 -1.89 23.80
CA PRO A 79 6.15 -2.76 23.55
C PRO A 79 6.13 -3.35 22.14
N GLY A 80 5.79 -4.64 22.04
CA GLY A 80 5.73 -5.36 20.76
C GLY A 80 4.79 -4.71 19.74
N LEU A 81 3.67 -4.13 20.18
CA LEU A 81 2.73 -3.41 19.32
C LEU A 81 3.35 -2.18 18.65
N LEU A 82 4.12 -1.39 19.40
CA LEU A 82 4.84 -0.21 18.87
C LEU A 82 5.92 -0.63 17.88
N THR A 83 6.69 -1.67 18.24
CA THR A 83 7.75 -2.21 17.38
C THR A 83 7.18 -2.79 16.07
N ALA A 84 6.04 -3.48 16.13
CA ALA A 84 5.36 -4.02 14.96
C ALA A 84 4.83 -2.90 14.05
N GLN A 85 4.20 -1.86 14.62
CA GLN A 85 3.72 -0.72 13.84
C GLN A 85 4.88 0.03 13.15
N SER A 86 5.96 0.31 13.88
CA SER A 86 7.13 1.00 13.34
C SER A 86 7.81 0.17 12.24
N SER A 87 7.97 -1.14 12.45
CA SER A 87 8.53 -2.04 11.42
C SER A 87 7.65 -2.11 10.17
N SER A 88 6.33 -2.19 10.36
CA SER A 88 5.35 -2.18 9.28
C SER A 88 5.39 -0.85 8.50
N TYR A 89 5.55 0.28 9.19
CA TYR A 89 5.61 1.59 8.55
C TYR A 89 6.91 1.76 7.77
N LYS A 90 8.04 1.31 8.33
CA LYS A 90 9.34 1.30 7.63
C LYS A 90 9.28 0.45 6.37
N LEU A 91 8.71 -0.75 6.44
CA LEU A 91 8.48 -1.64 5.29
C LEU A 91 7.65 -0.93 4.20
N ALA A 92 6.57 -0.26 4.59
CA ALA A 92 5.71 0.50 3.68
C ALA A 92 6.48 1.62 2.96
N ARG A 93 7.28 2.40 3.70
CA ARG A 93 7.96 3.59 3.19
C ARG A 93 9.24 3.31 2.40
N GLN A 94 9.93 2.20 2.67
CA GLN A 94 11.30 1.99 2.21
C GLN A 94 11.49 0.74 1.34
N GLU A 95 10.64 -0.26 1.51
CA GLU A 95 10.88 -1.60 0.96
C GLU A 95 9.70 -2.13 0.12
N SER A 96 8.61 -1.34 -0.04
CA SER A 96 7.41 -1.79 -0.76
C SER A 96 7.35 -1.33 -2.22
N ALA A 97 7.61 -0.04 -2.47
CA ALA A 97 7.49 0.55 -3.80
C ALA A 97 8.35 1.80 -3.99
N LYS A 98 8.57 2.17 -5.24
CA LYS A 98 9.15 3.44 -5.66
C LYS A 98 8.22 4.15 -6.65
N VAL A 99 8.19 5.47 -6.61
CA VAL A 99 7.55 6.32 -7.63
C VAL A 99 8.57 7.32 -8.11
N GLU A 100 8.57 7.59 -9.40
CA GLU A 100 9.38 8.64 -10.04
C GLU A 100 8.55 9.41 -11.07
N VAL A 101 8.85 10.69 -11.24
CA VAL A 101 8.32 11.48 -12.36
C VAL A 101 9.43 11.60 -13.41
N THR A 102 9.44 10.68 -14.37
CA THR A 102 10.53 10.50 -15.33
C THR A 102 10.56 11.55 -16.44
N SER A 103 9.44 12.26 -16.66
CA SER A 103 9.36 13.40 -17.56
C SER A 103 8.28 14.38 -17.11
N LEU A 104 8.52 15.68 -17.30
CA LEU A 104 7.50 16.73 -17.21
C LEU A 104 7.76 17.76 -18.31
N LYS A 105 6.79 17.95 -19.19
CA LYS A 105 6.90 18.85 -20.34
C LYS A 105 5.60 19.58 -20.58
N GLN A 106 5.70 20.85 -20.93
CA GLN A 106 4.56 21.62 -21.41
C GLN A 106 4.60 21.68 -22.94
N THR A 107 3.49 21.31 -23.57
CA THR A 107 3.25 21.44 -25.01
C THR A 107 2.32 22.62 -25.26
N GLU A 108 1.95 22.87 -26.52
CA GLU A 108 0.99 23.93 -26.85
C GLU A 108 -0.40 23.72 -26.22
N THR A 109 -0.81 22.46 -26.07
CA THR A 109 -2.17 22.07 -25.67
C THR A 109 -2.24 21.33 -24.34
N ASN A 110 -1.15 20.73 -23.87
CA ASN A 110 -1.13 19.89 -22.65
C ASN A 110 0.11 20.12 -21.79
N LEU A 111 -0.03 19.95 -20.47
CA LEU A 111 1.07 19.59 -19.58
C LEU A 111 1.14 18.06 -19.54
N GLU A 112 2.25 17.48 -19.97
CA GLU A 112 2.44 16.02 -20.03
C GLU A 112 3.51 15.58 -19.01
N ALA A 113 3.13 14.69 -18.11
CA ALA A 113 4.01 14.08 -17.13
C ALA A 113 4.02 12.56 -17.29
N THR A 114 5.19 11.95 -17.14
CA THR A 114 5.34 10.49 -17.12
C THR A 114 5.69 10.06 -15.70
N VAL A 115 4.85 9.20 -15.12
CA VAL A 115 5.01 8.65 -13.78
C VAL A 115 5.37 7.18 -13.91
N HIS A 116 6.47 6.78 -13.29
CA HIS A 116 6.91 5.39 -13.21
C HIS A 116 6.71 4.88 -11.79
N VAL A 117 6.11 3.71 -11.64
CA VAL A 117 5.89 3.05 -10.35
C VAL A 117 6.56 1.69 -10.36
N GLU A 118 7.45 1.43 -9.40
CA GLU A 118 8.17 0.16 -9.27
C GLU A 118 7.71 -0.59 -8.02
N ASN A 119 7.44 -1.88 -8.19
CA ASN A 119 7.19 -2.81 -7.10
C ASN A 119 8.52 -3.41 -6.61
N LEU A 120 8.86 -3.15 -5.35
CA LEU A 120 10.07 -3.67 -4.72
C LEU A 120 9.84 -5.02 -4.00
N ALA A 121 8.59 -5.46 -3.90
CA ALA A 121 8.23 -6.73 -3.30
C ALA A 121 8.44 -7.90 -4.26
N GLY A 122 8.72 -9.09 -3.70
CA GLY A 122 8.82 -10.35 -4.45
C GLY A 122 7.48 -10.99 -4.82
N HIS A 123 6.37 -10.26 -4.67
CA HIS A 123 5.00 -10.67 -5.00
C HIS A 123 4.22 -9.46 -5.54
N SER A 124 2.98 -9.65 -6.00
CA SER A 124 2.17 -8.53 -6.50
C SER A 124 1.95 -7.46 -5.42
N LEU A 125 1.88 -6.18 -5.79
CA LEU A 125 1.59 -5.07 -4.89
C LEU A 125 0.29 -4.36 -5.33
N PRO A 126 -0.72 -4.29 -4.46
CA PRO A 126 -0.83 -4.92 -3.13
C PRO A 126 -1.18 -6.41 -3.18
N SER A 127 -0.54 -7.28 -2.38
CA SER A 127 -0.89 -8.71 -2.30
C SER A 127 -1.98 -9.01 -1.25
N GLY A 128 -2.37 -10.28 -1.17
CA GLY A 128 -3.29 -10.83 -0.19
C GLY A 128 -4.74 -10.78 -0.68
N VAL A 129 -5.62 -10.30 0.19
CA VAL A 129 -7.08 -10.28 -0.04
C VAL A 129 -7.48 -9.24 -1.08
N ALA A 130 -8.45 -9.55 -1.94
CA ALA A 130 -8.76 -8.77 -3.14
C ALA A 130 -9.08 -7.28 -2.90
N PHE A 131 -9.67 -6.94 -1.75
CA PHE A 131 -10.06 -5.55 -1.45
C PHE A 131 -8.90 -4.62 -1.06
N ARG A 132 -7.66 -5.10 -0.99
CA ARG A 132 -6.51 -4.21 -0.78
C ARG A 132 -6.27 -3.41 -2.06
N ARG A 133 -6.11 -2.09 -1.96
CA ARG A 133 -5.78 -1.26 -3.13
C ARG A 133 -4.58 -0.35 -2.87
N ALA A 134 -3.83 -0.07 -3.92
CA ALA A 134 -2.93 1.07 -3.99
C ALA A 134 -3.38 1.98 -5.14
N PHE A 135 -3.10 3.28 -5.07
CA PHE A 135 -3.49 4.22 -6.11
C PHE A 135 -2.54 5.40 -6.17
N ILE A 136 -2.43 6.00 -7.36
CA ILE A 136 -1.65 7.20 -7.58
C ILE A 136 -2.55 8.41 -7.33
N SER A 137 -2.15 9.26 -6.41
CA SER A 137 -2.63 10.64 -6.31
C SER A 137 -1.64 11.53 -7.06
N PHE A 138 -2.12 12.23 -8.07
CA PHE A 138 -1.33 13.11 -8.92
C PHE A 138 -1.86 14.53 -8.83
N GLU A 139 -0.96 15.50 -8.68
CA GLU A 139 -1.28 16.91 -8.57
C GLU A 139 -0.38 17.74 -9.49
N ALA A 140 -0.96 18.69 -10.21
CA ALA A 140 -0.22 19.77 -10.86
C ALA A 140 -0.32 21.02 -9.98
N LEU A 141 0.83 21.67 -9.75
CA LEU A 141 1.01 22.73 -8.77
C LEU A 141 1.53 24.01 -9.44
N ASP A 142 0.99 25.16 -9.08
CA ASP A 142 1.48 26.46 -9.53
C ASP A 142 2.70 26.95 -8.74
N GLU A 143 3.18 28.17 -9.02
CA GLU A 143 4.34 28.77 -8.35
C GLU A 143 4.15 28.96 -6.84
N SER A 144 2.91 29.11 -6.37
CA SER A 144 2.57 29.26 -4.96
C SER A 144 2.44 27.91 -4.24
N GLY A 145 2.45 26.81 -4.99
CA GLY A 145 2.20 25.46 -4.49
C GLY A 145 0.71 25.10 -4.39
N GLU A 146 -0.18 25.89 -5.00
CA GLU A 146 -1.60 25.57 -5.07
C GLU A 146 -1.87 24.51 -6.13
N VAL A 147 -2.79 23.58 -5.82
CA VAL A 147 -3.18 22.51 -6.74
C VAL A 147 -4.14 23.05 -7.80
N VAL A 148 -3.70 23.07 -9.05
CA VAL A 148 -4.50 23.57 -10.19
C VAL A 148 -5.17 22.48 -11.01
N TRP A 149 -4.74 21.23 -10.83
CA TRP A 149 -5.34 20.02 -11.40
C TRP A 149 -4.97 18.82 -10.54
N ALA A 150 -5.90 17.88 -10.37
CA ALA A 150 -5.58 16.65 -9.65
C ALA A 150 -6.33 15.41 -10.14
N SER A 151 -5.78 14.25 -9.79
CA SER A 151 -6.42 12.94 -9.92
C SER A 151 -6.06 12.11 -8.69
N GLY A 152 -7.01 11.37 -8.14
CA GLY A 152 -6.76 10.48 -7.01
C GLY A 152 -6.65 11.15 -5.63
N LEU A 153 -7.10 12.42 -5.50
CA LEU A 153 -7.29 13.03 -4.18
C LEU A 153 -8.37 12.28 -3.40
N THR A 154 -8.33 12.37 -2.08
CA THR A 154 -9.31 11.72 -1.20
C THR A 154 -9.86 12.70 -0.18
N ASN A 155 -11.09 12.47 0.27
CA ASN A 155 -11.60 13.10 1.48
C ASN A 155 -11.00 12.44 2.74
N SER A 156 -11.40 12.94 3.92
CA SER A 156 -10.93 12.44 5.22
C SER A 156 -11.36 10.99 5.54
N ALA A 157 -12.34 10.45 4.81
CA ALA A 157 -12.74 9.05 4.90
C ALA A 157 -11.96 8.15 3.91
N GLY A 158 -11.02 8.71 3.14
CA GLY A 158 -10.23 8.00 2.15
C GLY A 158 -10.99 7.63 0.87
N ALA A 159 -12.16 8.22 0.63
CA ALA A 159 -12.90 8.05 -0.62
C ALA A 159 -12.30 8.94 -1.70
N ILE A 160 -12.11 8.39 -2.91
CA ILE A 160 -11.46 9.10 -4.01
C ILE A 160 -12.42 10.12 -4.64
N LEU A 161 -11.91 11.33 -4.84
CA LEU A 161 -12.64 12.50 -5.34
C LEU A 161 -12.34 12.76 -6.83
N ARG A 162 -13.23 13.51 -7.48
CA ARG A 162 -13.00 14.09 -8.80
C ARG A 162 -12.17 15.37 -8.66
N GLY A 163 -10.92 15.34 -9.10
CA GLY A 163 -10.06 16.52 -9.10
C GLY A 163 -9.93 17.16 -7.73
N THR A 164 -10.01 18.48 -7.70
CA THR A 164 -9.98 19.31 -6.48
C THR A 164 -11.37 19.55 -5.88
N THR A 165 -12.40 18.82 -6.34
CA THR A 165 -13.78 18.96 -5.86
C THR A 165 -14.08 18.02 -4.69
N GLU A 166 -15.23 18.21 -4.03
CA GLU A 166 -15.76 17.29 -3.01
C GLU A 166 -16.60 16.13 -3.60
N GLU A 167 -16.68 16.00 -4.93
CA GLU A 167 -17.44 14.95 -5.59
C GLU A 167 -16.71 13.61 -5.48
N VAL A 168 -17.27 12.65 -4.75
CA VAL A 168 -16.77 11.26 -4.73
C VAL A 168 -17.02 10.58 -6.07
N LEU A 169 -16.00 9.92 -6.63
CA LEU A 169 -16.13 9.23 -7.91
C LEU A 169 -17.14 8.08 -7.83
N PRO A 170 -18.02 7.90 -8.84
CA PRO A 170 -18.94 6.75 -8.88
C PRO A 170 -18.24 5.38 -8.82
N THR A 171 -16.98 5.33 -9.29
CA THR A 171 -16.12 4.15 -9.25
C THR A 171 -15.70 3.76 -7.83
N GLU A 172 -15.72 4.69 -6.87
CA GLU A 172 -15.39 4.41 -5.46
C GLU A 172 -16.32 3.36 -4.86
N PHE A 173 -17.58 3.33 -5.31
CA PHE A 173 -18.64 2.48 -4.74
C PHE A 173 -19.22 1.49 -5.76
N PHE A 174 -18.54 1.32 -6.89
CA PHE A 174 -18.89 0.40 -7.97
C PHE A 174 -20.30 0.56 -8.56
N TYR A 175 -20.85 1.77 -8.50
CA TYR A 175 -22.20 2.03 -9.01
C TYR A 175 -22.31 3.46 -9.52
N ASP A 176 -22.67 3.57 -10.81
CA ASP A 176 -23.03 4.85 -11.42
C ASP A 176 -24.54 5.07 -11.32
N PRO A 177 -25.01 6.06 -10.54
CA PRO A 177 -26.44 6.34 -10.42
C PRO A 177 -27.08 6.84 -11.72
N ALA A 178 -26.32 7.47 -12.62
CA ALA A 178 -26.84 8.01 -13.88
C ALA A 178 -27.14 6.88 -14.87
N THR A 179 -26.21 5.93 -15.03
CA THR A 179 -26.37 4.80 -15.95
C THR A 179 -27.00 3.57 -15.30
N ARG A 180 -27.09 3.53 -13.97
CA ARG A 180 -27.51 2.38 -13.14
C ARG A 180 -26.68 1.12 -13.39
N LYS A 181 -25.41 1.28 -13.74
CA LYS A 181 -24.48 0.17 -14.03
C LYS A 181 -23.34 0.13 -13.03
N GLN A 182 -22.71 -1.04 -12.94
CA GLN A 182 -21.44 -1.17 -12.23
C GLN A 182 -20.36 -0.43 -13.00
N VAL A 183 -19.52 0.31 -12.29
CA VAL A 183 -18.45 1.12 -12.87
C VAL A 183 -17.22 0.99 -11.97
N PHE A 184 -16.03 0.94 -12.55
CA PHE A 184 -14.76 0.87 -11.82
C PHE A 184 -13.68 1.58 -12.64
N GLN A 185 -12.55 1.93 -12.02
CA GLN A 185 -11.41 2.48 -12.74
C GLN A 185 -10.73 1.34 -13.54
N PRO A 186 -10.58 1.43 -14.88
CA PRO A 186 -9.77 0.48 -15.65
C PRO A 186 -8.28 0.60 -15.27
N HIS A 187 -7.43 -0.19 -15.92
CA HIS A 187 -5.99 0.05 -15.89
C HIS A 187 -5.66 1.08 -16.98
N TYR A 188 -5.08 2.21 -16.56
CA TYR A 188 -4.72 3.33 -17.42
C TYR A 188 -3.23 3.32 -17.75
N GLU A 189 -2.91 3.45 -19.03
CA GLU A 189 -1.58 3.87 -19.51
C GLU A 189 -1.53 5.40 -19.72
N VAL A 190 -2.69 6.02 -19.96
CA VAL A 190 -2.82 7.48 -20.16
C VAL A 190 -4.02 8.00 -19.37
N ILE A 191 -3.79 9.06 -18.60
CA ILE A 191 -4.81 9.78 -17.83
C ILE A 191 -4.94 11.20 -18.39
N THR A 192 -6.15 11.59 -18.77
CA THR A 192 -6.46 12.91 -19.36
C THR A 192 -7.55 13.69 -18.61
N ASP A 193 -8.20 13.06 -17.63
CA ASP A 193 -9.35 13.63 -16.91
C ASP A 193 -9.20 13.45 -15.40
N GLU A 194 -9.67 14.42 -14.63
CA GLU A 194 -9.58 14.43 -13.16
C GLU A 194 -10.36 13.29 -12.48
N GLY A 195 -11.31 12.66 -13.19
CA GLY A 195 -12.04 11.50 -12.72
C GLY A 195 -11.41 10.14 -13.06
N GLN A 196 -10.30 10.12 -13.80
CA GLN A 196 -9.53 8.92 -14.12
C GLN A 196 -8.41 8.76 -13.11
N VAL A 197 -8.36 7.62 -12.42
CA VAL A 197 -7.38 7.37 -11.36
C VAL A 197 -6.76 5.99 -11.55
N GLN A 198 -5.42 5.92 -11.57
CA GLN A 198 -4.74 4.64 -11.61
C GLN A 198 -4.84 3.97 -10.24
N ILE A 199 -5.65 2.91 -10.17
CA ILE A 199 -5.85 2.09 -8.97
C ILE A 199 -5.35 0.68 -9.26
N TYR A 200 -4.36 0.24 -8.49
CA TYR A 200 -3.80 -1.11 -8.43
C TYR A 200 -4.61 -1.96 -7.46
N GLU A 201 -5.46 -2.83 -8.00
CA GLU A 201 -6.40 -3.62 -7.20
C GLU A 201 -6.82 -4.91 -7.91
N GLU A 202 -7.50 -5.77 -7.15
CA GLU A 202 -8.19 -6.94 -7.67
C GLU A 202 -9.70 -6.77 -7.46
N LEU A 203 -10.47 -6.88 -8.55
CA LEU A 203 -11.93 -6.85 -8.53
C LEU A 203 -12.47 -8.20 -8.98
N MET A 204 -13.34 -8.75 -8.14
CA MET A 204 -13.99 -10.04 -8.35
C MET A 204 -15.50 -9.86 -8.42
N ALA A 205 -16.14 -10.64 -9.29
CA ALA A 205 -17.59 -10.78 -9.34
C ALA A 205 -18.04 -12.01 -8.54
N ASP A 206 -19.27 -11.94 -8.02
CA ASP A 206 -20.02 -13.11 -7.58
C ASP A 206 -20.64 -13.88 -8.75
N THR A 207 -21.28 -15.00 -8.44
CA THR A 207 -21.95 -15.88 -9.41
C THR A 207 -23.09 -15.20 -10.18
N THR A 208 -23.53 -14.00 -9.75
CA THR A 208 -24.53 -13.18 -10.46
C THR A 208 -23.90 -12.06 -11.28
N GLY A 209 -22.56 -11.98 -11.31
CA GLY A 209 -21.79 -10.95 -12.02
C GLY A 209 -21.68 -9.62 -11.28
N LYS A 210 -22.00 -9.56 -9.98
CA LYS A 210 -21.85 -8.34 -9.17
C LYS A 210 -20.48 -8.28 -8.52
N ILE A 211 -19.82 -7.13 -8.59
CA ILE A 211 -18.56 -6.86 -7.88
C ILE A 211 -18.79 -7.10 -6.40
N THR A 212 -17.92 -7.90 -5.80
CA THR A 212 -18.07 -8.35 -4.42
C THR A 212 -16.74 -8.37 -3.69
N THR A 213 -16.82 -8.07 -2.39
CA THR A 213 -15.71 -8.24 -1.45
C THR A 213 -15.92 -9.44 -0.52
N SER A 214 -16.94 -10.27 -0.77
CA SER A 214 -17.24 -11.47 0.02
C SER A 214 -16.32 -12.62 -0.36
N PHE A 215 -15.54 -13.14 0.59
CA PHE A 215 -14.64 -14.26 0.35
C PHE A 215 -15.33 -15.53 -0.15
N VAL A 216 -16.53 -15.81 0.38
CA VAL A 216 -17.33 -16.97 -0.04
C VAL A 216 -18.15 -16.70 -1.30
N GLY A 217 -18.11 -15.47 -1.81
CA GLY A 217 -18.81 -15.05 -3.02
C GLY A 217 -17.87 -14.76 -4.19
N LEU A 218 -16.54 -14.92 -4.05
CA LEU A 218 -15.61 -14.72 -5.16
C LEU A 218 -15.79 -15.83 -6.20
N ASP A 219 -16.07 -15.47 -7.44
CA ASP A 219 -16.31 -16.42 -8.54
C ASP A 219 -15.47 -16.07 -9.78
N LYS A 220 -15.59 -14.84 -10.29
CA LYS A 220 -14.96 -14.45 -11.57
C LYS A 220 -14.09 -13.21 -11.44
N HIS A 221 -12.87 -13.26 -11.99
CA HIS A 221 -12.02 -12.07 -12.13
C HIS A 221 -12.64 -11.07 -13.10
N ILE A 222 -12.76 -9.81 -12.66
CA ILE A 222 -13.16 -8.67 -13.50
C ILE A 222 -11.91 -7.88 -13.91
N LYS A 223 -11.06 -7.59 -12.94
CA LYS A 223 -9.83 -6.79 -13.11
C LYS A 223 -8.81 -7.29 -12.09
N SER A 224 -7.56 -7.43 -12.50
CA SER A 224 -6.42 -7.56 -11.59
C SER A 224 -5.25 -6.89 -12.26
N ASN A 225 -4.99 -5.64 -11.88
CA ASN A 225 -3.86 -4.86 -12.37
C ASN A 225 -2.89 -4.55 -11.23
N ARG A 226 -2.83 -5.39 -10.20
CA ARG A 226 -1.85 -5.24 -9.13
C ARG A 226 -0.45 -5.33 -9.73
N LEU A 227 0.45 -4.41 -9.36
CA LEU A 227 1.83 -4.38 -9.85
C LEU A 227 2.48 -5.75 -9.64
N LEU A 228 2.87 -6.43 -10.71
CA LEU A 228 3.48 -7.75 -10.61
C LEU A 228 4.89 -7.65 -10.00
N PRO A 229 5.45 -8.74 -9.45
CA PRO A 229 6.86 -8.75 -9.09
C PRO A 229 7.72 -8.82 -10.34
N LYS A 230 8.89 -8.17 -10.28
CA LYS A 230 9.88 -8.24 -11.35
C LYS A 230 10.23 -9.68 -11.70
N GLY A 231 10.17 -10.00 -12.99
CA GLY A 231 10.46 -11.34 -13.53
C GLY A 231 9.32 -12.34 -13.43
N TRP A 232 8.09 -11.92 -13.06
CA TRP A 232 6.90 -12.75 -13.22
C TRP A 232 6.72 -13.17 -14.68
N ARG A 233 6.31 -14.41 -14.95
CA ARG A 233 6.09 -14.92 -16.32
C ARG A 233 4.83 -15.76 -16.41
N GLU A 234 4.21 -15.77 -17.59
CA GLU A 234 3.02 -16.59 -17.88
C GLU A 234 3.30 -18.10 -17.84
N ASP A 235 4.54 -18.50 -18.12
CA ASP A 235 5.02 -19.90 -18.00
C ASP A 235 5.62 -20.21 -16.62
N GLY A 236 5.53 -19.26 -15.70
CA GLY A 236 6.07 -19.36 -14.35
C GLY A 236 5.21 -20.21 -13.42
N PRO A 237 5.76 -20.60 -12.26
CA PRO A 237 5.00 -21.33 -11.25
C PRO A 237 3.82 -20.49 -10.75
N LEU A 238 2.64 -21.12 -10.64
CA LEU A 238 1.40 -20.48 -10.15
C LEU A 238 0.96 -19.26 -10.98
N ALA A 239 1.41 -19.13 -12.23
CA ALA A 239 1.00 -18.05 -13.12
C ALA A 239 -0.52 -17.98 -13.32
N GLU A 240 -1.21 -19.14 -13.33
CA GLU A 240 -2.67 -19.20 -13.42
C GLU A 240 -3.40 -18.45 -12.30
N PHE A 241 -2.80 -18.35 -11.10
CA PHE A 241 -3.37 -17.68 -9.93
C PHE A 241 -2.85 -16.24 -9.73
N THR A 242 -1.71 -15.93 -10.35
CA THR A 242 -0.97 -14.68 -10.10
C THR A 242 -0.93 -13.76 -11.32
N ARG A 243 -1.50 -14.20 -12.45
CA ARG A 243 -1.62 -13.41 -13.67
C ARG A 243 -2.46 -12.13 -13.46
N PRO A 244 -2.18 -11.09 -14.24
CA PRO A 244 -3.11 -9.97 -14.34
C PRO A 244 -4.41 -10.41 -15.03
N HIS A 245 -5.44 -9.59 -14.89
CA HIS A 245 -6.74 -9.79 -15.53
C HIS A 245 -7.28 -8.45 -16.04
N GLY A 246 -7.96 -8.48 -17.18
CA GLY A 246 -8.52 -7.30 -17.80
C GLY A 246 -7.47 -6.54 -18.59
N ASP A 247 -7.49 -5.21 -18.57
CA ASP A 247 -6.68 -4.41 -19.49
C ASP A 247 -5.16 -4.59 -19.29
N ALA A 248 -4.71 -4.91 -18.07
CA ALA A 248 -3.30 -5.18 -17.75
C ALA A 248 -2.74 -6.45 -18.41
N GLU A 249 -3.57 -7.34 -18.96
CA GLU A 249 -3.08 -8.48 -19.77
C GLU A 249 -2.49 -8.05 -21.12
N ARG A 250 -2.73 -6.79 -21.52
CA ARG A 250 -2.21 -6.23 -22.77
C ARG A 250 -1.07 -5.23 -22.55
N ASP A 251 -0.72 -4.98 -21.29
CA ASP A 251 0.37 -4.07 -20.93
C ASP A 251 1.73 -4.81 -21.06
N PRO A 252 2.65 -4.32 -21.91
CA PRO A 252 3.99 -4.90 -22.06
C PRO A 252 4.89 -4.86 -20.82
N GLU A 253 4.58 -4.05 -19.80
CA GLU A 253 5.27 -4.05 -18.50
C GLU A 253 4.82 -5.23 -17.62
N TYR A 254 3.61 -5.75 -17.85
CA TYR A 254 3.05 -6.92 -17.17
C TYR A 254 3.35 -8.21 -17.94
N ILE A 255 3.03 -8.22 -19.24
CA ILE A 255 3.17 -9.38 -20.11
C ILE A 255 4.32 -9.15 -21.10
N ASN A 256 5.46 -9.77 -20.80
CA ASN A 256 6.69 -9.62 -21.57
C ASN A 256 7.41 -10.98 -21.71
N PRO A 257 8.01 -11.30 -22.88
CA PRO A 257 8.81 -12.52 -23.04
C PRO A 257 9.96 -12.68 -22.04
N ASN A 258 10.52 -11.56 -21.53
CA ASN A 258 11.58 -11.57 -20.53
C ASN A 258 11.05 -11.57 -19.08
N GLY A 259 9.73 -11.64 -18.91
CA GLY A 259 9.01 -11.47 -17.65
C GLY A 259 8.69 -10.01 -17.34
N SER A 260 7.68 -9.81 -16.48
CA SER A 260 7.21 -8.49 -16.06
C SER A 260 8.38 -7.63 -15.58
N THR A 261 8.36 -6.35 -15.94
CA THR A 261 9.34 -5.37 -15.50
C THR A 261 9.30 -5.13 -13.99
N GLY A 262 8.19 -5.51 -13.34
CA GLY A 262 7.89 -5.16 -11.95
C GLY A 262 7.47 -3.71 -11.79
N SER A 263 7.01 -3.06 -12.87
CA SER A 263 6.64 -1.66 -12.89
C SER A 263 5.39 -1.38 -13.72
N ASP A 264 4.95 -0.12 -13.70
CA ASP A 264 3.91 0.45 -14.54
C ASP A 264 4.25 1.92 -14.83
N THR A 265 3.93 2.39 -16.03
CA THR A 265 4.22 3.74 -16.52
C THR A 265 2.95 4.42 -16.99
N ILE A 266 2.60 5.51 -16.32
CA ILE A 266 1.38 6.28 -16.59
C ILE A 266 1.75 7.64 -17.16
N ILE A 267 1.13 7.99 -18.28
CA ILE A 267 1.23 9.32 -18.87
C ILE A 267 0.03 10.16 -18.43
N TYR A 268 0.27 11.18 -17.62
CA TYR A 268 -0.72 12.21 -17.33
C TYR A 268 -0.63 13.28 -18.42
N ARG A 269 -1.67 13.41 -19.22
CA ARG A 269 -1.80 14.43 -20.27
C ARG A 269 -2.91 15.39 -19.90
N ILE A 270 -2.51 16.45 -19.20
CA ILE A 270 -3.42 17.44 -18.60
C ILE A 270 -3.70 18.54 -19.62
N PRO A 271 -4.96 18.74 -20.06
CA PRO A 271 -5.30 19.82 -20.99
C PRO A 271 -4.98 21.20 -20.40
N LEU A 272 -4.37 22.07 -21.20
CA LEU A 272 -4.05 23.44 -20.82
C LEU A 272 -5.29 24.35 -20.92
N ASN A 273 -5.71 24.89 -19.78
CA ASN A 273 -6.73 25.91 -19.64
C ASN A 273 -6.18 27.08 -18.80
N GLU A 274 -7.01 28.06 -18.45
CA GLU A 274 -6.58 29.24 -17.68
C GLU A 274 -5.90 28.88 -16.34
N ARG A 275 -6.33 27.79 -15.68
CA ARG A 275 -5.74 27.31 -14.42
C ARG A 275 -4.51 26.45 -14.67
N THR A 276 -4.60 25.43 -15.52
CA THR A 276 -3.51 24.45 -15.66
C THR A 276 -2.29 25.01 -16.39
N ARG A 277 -2.41 26.14 -17.08
CA ARG A 277 -1.26 26.89 -17.64
C ARG A 277 -0.32 27.48 -16.59
N THR A 278 -0.77 27.65 -15.35
CA THR A 278 0.08 28.18 -14.26
C THR A 278 0.90 27.09 -13.57
N ALA A 279 0.67 25.81 -13.91
CA ALA A 279 1.39 24.70 -13.31
C ALA A 279 2.89 24.77 -13.66
N VAL A 280 3.74 24.80 -12.64
CA VAL A 280 5.21 24.79 -12.77
C VAL A 280 5.83 23.50 -12.26
N SER A 281 5.07 22.68 -11.55
CA SER A 281 5.54 21.40 -11.02
C SER A 281 4.42 20.40 -10.88
N VAL A 282 4.79 19.14 -10.69
CA VAL A 282 3.84 18.05 -10.42
C VAL A 282 4.31 17.22 -9.23
N ARG A 283 3.36 16.58 -8.56
CA ARG A 283 3.59 15.65 -7.46
C ARG A 283 2.80 14.37 -7.70
N ALA A 284 3.47 13.23 -7.59
CA ALA A 284 2.89 11.90 -7.70
C ALA A 284 3.12 11.14 -6.40
N VAL A 285 2.03 10.67 -5.79
CA VAL A 285 2.03 9.99 -4.49
C VAL A 285 1.39 8.62 -4.63
N LEU A 286 2.10 7.57 -4.24
CA LEU A 286 1.50 6.23 -4.15
C LEU A 286 0.94 6.02 -2.74
N TYR A 287 -0.38 5.91 -2.66
CA TYR A 287 -1.09 5.60 -1.43
C TYR A 287 -1.53 4.13 -1.42
N TYR A 288 -1.70 3.60 -0.21
CA TYR A 288 -2.23 2.26 0.05
C TYR A 288 -3.42 2.32 1.00
N GLN A 289 -4.44 1.53 0.71
CA GLN A 289 -5.57 1.32 1.60
C GLN A 289 -5.75 -0.16 1.88
N ALA A 290 -5.60 -0.48 3.16
CA ALA A 290 -5.83 -1.84 3.62
C ALA A 290 -7.34 -2.14 3.60
N ILE A 291 -8.17 -1.23 4.13
CA ILE A 291 -9.62 -1.40 4.24
C ILE A 291 -10.31 -0.20 3.57
N PRO A 292 -10.42 -0.17 2.23
CA PRO A 292 -10.98 0.99 1.52
C PRO A 292 -12.46 1.20 1.86
N PRO A 293 -13.02 2.40 1.60
CA PRO A 293 -14.40 2.76 1.93
C PRO A 293 -15.45 1.78 1.41
N TYR A 294 -15.32 1.28 0.16
CA TYR A 294 -16.26 0.30 -0.38
C TYR A 294 -16.28 -1.00 0.42
N TYR A 295 -15.14 -1.45 0.93
CA TYR A 295 -15.05 -2.67 1.73
C TYR A 295 -15.81 -2.50 3.05
N LEU A 296 -15.62 -1.36 3.72
CA LEU A 296 -16.34 -1.05 4.96
C LEU A 296 -17.85 -0.96 4.73
N ARG A 297 -18.27 -0.25 3.69
CA ARG A 297 -19.69 -0.20 3.28
C ARG A 297 -20.27 -1.59 3.07
N ASP A 298 -19.57 -2.47 2.37
CA ASP A 298 -20.03 -3.85 2.16
C ASP A 298 -20.14 -4.62 3.48
N ARG A 299 -19.16 -4.49 4.40
CA ARG A 299 -19.22 -5.14 5.71
C ARG A 299 -20.38 -4.64 6.57
N PHE A 300 -20.72 -3.36 6.47
CA PHE A 300 -21.82 -2.76 7.23
C PHE A 300 -23.20 -3.03 6.63
N THR A 301 -23.30 -3.17 5.31
CA THR A 301 -24.58 -3.42 4.62
C THR A 301 -24.93 -4.90 4.56
N ILE A 302 -23.94 -5.77 4.34
CA ILE A 302 -24.14 -7.22 4.20
C ILE A 302 -24.05 -7.92 5.56
N GLY A 303 -23.12 -7.48 6.41
CA GLY A 303 -22.87 -8.08 7.72
C GLY A 303 -24.02 -7.85 8.71
N LYS A 304 -24.24 -8.82 9.61
CA LYS A 304 -25.25 -8.74 10.67
C LYS A 304 -24.67 -9.26 11.99
N GLY A 305 -25.18 -8.75 13.10
CA GLY A 305 -24.86 -9.25 14.44
C GLY A 305 -23.74 -8.48 15.16
N PRO A 306 -23.26 -9.01 16.30
CA PRO A 306 -22.35 -8.30 17.20
C PRO A 306 -20.98 -7.98 16.58
N GLU A 307 -20.44 -8.86 15.75
CA GLU A 307 -19.13 -8.65 15.12
C GLU A 307 -19.14 -7.53 14.10
N THR A 308 -20.22 -7.39 13.31
CA THR A 308 -20.40 -6.24 12.41
C THR A 308 -20.48 -4.94 13.19
N LYS A 309 -21.21 -4.93 14.32
CA LYS A 309 -21.28 -3.75 15.22
C LYS A 309 -19.92 -3.43 15.83
N ARG A 310 -19.14 -4.44 16.21
CA ARG A 310 -17.77 -4.27 16.73
C ARG A 310 -16.88 -3.65 15.66
N LEU A 311 -16.88 -4.16 14.43
CA LEU A 311 -16.10 -3.57 13.34
C LEU A 311 -16.50 -2.12 13.07
N ALA A 312 -17.80 -1.83 13.02
CA ALA A 312 -18.30 -0.47 12.84
C ALA A 312 -17.84 0.46 13.97
N TYR A 313 -17.87 -0.02 15.22
CA TYR A 313 -17.35 0.72 16.37
C TYR A 313 -15.85 1.02 16.23
N LEU A 314 -15.04 -0.01 16.01
CA LEU A 314 -13.57 0.13 15.89
C LEU A 314 -13.17 1.10 14.77
N THR A 315 -13.81 1.00 13.61
CA THR A 315 -13.49 1.84 12.45
C THR A 315 -13.99 3.28 12.58
N SER A 316 -15.14 3.51 13.22
CA SER A 316 -15.68 4.87 13.46
C SER A 316 -15.01 5.62 14.61
N HIS A 317 -14.35 4.91 15.53
CA HIS A 317 -13.66 5.50 16.68
C HIS A 317 -12.13 5.46 16.53
N LEU A 318 -11.61 4.92 15.42
CA LEU A 318 -10.17 4.88 15.19
C LEU A 318 -9.66 6.30 14.98
N THR A 319 -8.78 6.75 15.87
CA THR A 319 -8.10 8.05 15.72
C THR A 319 -6.99 7.88 14.70
N VAL A 320 -7.14 8.50 13.54
CA VAL A 320 -6.17 8.40 12.43
C VAL A 320 -5.34 9.66 12.24
N GLN A 321 -5.75 10.78 12.85
CA GLN A 321 -5.06 12.07 12.74
C GLN A 321 -3.65 11.98 13.32
N ARG A 322 -2.66 12.55 12.63
CA ARG A 322 -1.24 12.48 13.01
C ARG A 322 -0.72 11.04 13.17
N THR A 323 -1.27 10.11 12.39
CA THR A 323 -0.80 8.72 12.34
C THR A 323 -0.40 8.36 10.90
N PRO A 324 0.29 7.22 10.67
CA PRO A 324 0.58 6.75 9.32
C PRO A 324 -0.61 6.56 8.36
N VAL A 325 -1.85 6.51 8.87
CA VAL A 325 -3.07 6.34 8.05
C VAL A 325 -4.03 7.53 8.13
N GLU A 326 -3.49 8.73 8.35
CA GLU A 326 -4.26 9.97 8.26
C GLU A 326 -5.03 10.05 6.93
N ASP A 327 -6.24 10.63 6.98
CA ASP A 327 -7.23 10.62 5.89
C ASP A 327 -7.51 9.22 5.31
N TRP A 328 -7.41 8.21 6.17
CA TRP A 328 -7.70 6.81 5.86
C TRP A 328 -6.86 6.25 4.70
N LYS A 329 -5.59 6.65 4.60
CA LYS A 329 -4.66 6.14 3.57
C LYS A 329 -3.23 6.12 4.09
N LEU A 330 -2.48 5.09 3.70
CA LEU A 330 -1.06 4.97 4.03
C LEU A 330 -0.21 5.50 2.88
N LEU A 331 0.60 6.53 3.13
CA LEU A 331 1.64 6.96 2.19
C LEU A 331 2.68 5.86 2.03
N LEU A 332 2.92 5.39 0.80
CA LEU A 332 4.05 4.50 0.50
C LEU A 332 5.26 5.33 0.08
N THR A 333 5.13 6.10 -1.01
CA THR A 333 6.23 6.88 -1.58
C THR A 333 5.69 8.08 -2.37
N CYS A 334 6.56 9.05 -2.63
CA CYS A 334 6.19 10.31 -3.27
C CYS A 334 7.36 10.85 -4.09
N ALA A 335 7.05 11.32 -5.29
CA ALA A 335 7.99 12.05 -6.15
C ALA A 335 7.38 13.36 -6.64
N ALA A 336 8.22 14.38 -6.77
CA ALA A 336 7.87 15.66 -7.34
C ALA A 336 8.88 16.07 -8.40
N ARG A 337 8.45 16.84 -9.39
CA ARG A 337 9.32 17.37 -10.44
C ARG A 337 8.84 18.75 -10.90
N LYS A 338 9.76 19.69 -11.06
CA LYS A 338 9.46 21.00 -11.66
C LYS A 338 9.76 20.99 -13.16
N LEU A 339 9.09 21.87 -13.90
CA LEU A 339 9.39 22.10 -15.31
C LEU A 339 10.85 22.55 -15.46
N GLY A 340 11.55 21.93 -16.41
CA GLY A 340 12.98 22.22 -16.66
C GLY A 340 13.96 21.39 -15.82
N ASP A 341 13.50 20.69 -14.77
CA ASP A 341 14.37 19.82 -13.97
C ASP A 341 14.76 18.55 -14.76
N GLY A 342 16.00 18.10 -14.57
CA GLY A 342 16.52 16.86 -15.16
C GLY A 342 16.04 15.58 -14.48
N GLU A 343 15.80 15.64 -13.16
CA GLU A 343 15.44 14.49 -12.32
C GLU A 343 14.29 14.87 -11.37
N SER A 344 13.51 13.88 -10.92
CA SER A 344 12.51 14.07 -9.87
C SER A 344 13.14 13.98 -8.48
N ALA A 345 12.62 14.77 -7.53
CA ALA A 345 13.00 14.68 -6.12
C ALA A 345 11.96 13.89 -5.32
N SER A 346 12.38 13.27 -4.21
CA SER A 346 11.42 12.82 -3.20
C SER A 346 10.66 14.01 -2.63
N CYS A 347 9.37 13.86 -2.36
CA CYS A 347 8.62 14.94 -1.71
C CYS A 347 9.14 15.20 -0.30
N GLU A 348 9.34 16.47 0.05
CA GLU A 348 9.58 16.89 1.43
C GLU A 348 8.36 16.52 2.29
N GLN A 349 8.60 16.04 3.51
CA GLN A 349 7.56 15.62 4.47
C GLN A 349 7.31 16.70 5.51
#